data_AF-A0A7C6XUR7-F1
#
_entry.id   AF-A0A7C6XUR7-F1
#
_cell.length_a   1.000
_cell.length_b   1.000
_cell.length_c   1.000
_cell.angle_alpha   90.00
_cell.angle_beta   90.00
_cell.angle_gamma   90.00
#
_symmetry.space_group_name_H-M   'P 1'
#
loop_
_entity.id
_entity.type
_entity.pdbx_description
1 polymer ?
#
loop_
_entity_poly.entity_id
_entity_poly.type
_entity_poly.pdbx_seq_one_letter_code
_entity_poly.pdbx_strand_id
1 'polypeptide(L)' 'MRILMLTQSYPLIIGGIEHHVRNLSQELVARGHEVSVATL' A
#
# COMPACT_ATOMS: atom_id res chain seq x y z
N MET A 1 -8.31 -12.14 -0.25
CA MET A 1 -7.21 -12.53 0.69
C MET A 1 -6.97 -11.39 1.66
N ARG A 2 -6.34 -11.66 2.81
CA ARG A 2 -5.94 -10.62 3.79
C ARG A 2 -4.45 -10.33 3.62
N ILE A 3 -4.10 -9.09 3.28
CA ILE A 3 -2.74 -8.69 2.91
C ILE A 3 -2.30 -7.52 3.79
N LEU A 4 -1.15 -7.67 4.44
CA LEU A 4 -0.46 -6.58 5.15
C LEU A 4 0.73 -6.11 4.31
N MET A 5 0.74 -4.83 3.96
CA MET A 5 1.88 -4.16 3.34
C MET A 5 2.61 -3.34 4.40
N LEU A 6 3.86 -3.67 4.70
CA LEU A 6 4.71 -2.94 5.62
C LEU A 6 5.69 -2.05 4.83
N THR A 7 5.73 -0.77 5.13
CA THR A 7 6.60 0.20 4.45
C THR A 7 7.18 1.20 5.44
N GLN A 8 8.38 1.73 5.17
CA GLN A 8 8.96 2.83 5.95
C GLN A 8 8.44 4.21 5.51
N SER A 9 7.74 4.28 4.38
CA SER A 9 7.28 5.54 3.80
C SER A 9 5.87 5.39 3.24
N TYR A 10 4.86 5.89 3.96
CA TYR A 10 3.47 6.07 3.51
C TYR A 10 2.63 6.83 4.57
N PRO A 11 1.87 7.90 4.26
CA PRO A 11 1.86 8.70 3.04
C PRO A 11 2.45 10.08 3.32
N LEU A 12 3.78 10.30 3.23
CA LEU A 12 4.32 11.60 3.61
C LEU A 12 5.43 12.22 2.73
N ILE A 13 5.88 11.57 1.65
CA ILE A 13 6.75 12.22 0.65
C ILE A 13 6.38 11.66 -0.74
N ILE A 14 6.27 12.47 -1.80
CA ILE A 14 5.97 11.97 -3.15
C ILE A 14 7.26 11.34 -3.72
N GLY A 15 7.52 10.08 -3.35
CA GLY A 15 8.60 9.24 -3.86
C GLY A 15 8.08 7.99 -4.58
N GLY A 16 8.98 7.23 -5.18
CA GLY A 16 8.63 6.04 -5.96
C GLY A 16 7.98 4.93 -5.12
N ILE A 17 8.40 4.78 -3.86
CA ILE A 17 7.87 3.76 -2.95
C ILE A 17 6.43 4.09 -2.53
N GLU A 18 6.15 5.34 -2.20
CA GLU A 18 4.82 5.79 -1.82
C GLU A 18 3.82 5.59 -2.97
N HIS A 19 4.22 5.94 -4.20
CA HIS A 19 3.43 5.66 -5.40
C HIS A 19 3.23 4.16 -5.63
N HIS A 20 4.29 3.35 -5.47
CA HIS A 20 4.20 1.91 -5.65
C HIS A 20 3.25 1.26 -4.65
N VAL A 21 3.39 1.58 -3.36
CA VAL A 21 2.52 1.07 -2.28
C VAL A 21 1.08 1.51 -2.51
N ARG A 22 0.85 2.78 -2.87
CA ARG A 22 -0.49 3.29 -3.20
C ARG A 22 -1.11 2.52 -4.35
N ASN A 23 -0.44 2.49 -5.51
CA ASN A 23 -1.01 1.90 -6.72
C ASN A 23 -1.28 0.41 -6.51
N LEU A 24 -0.32 -0.32 -5.93
CA LEU A 24 -0.50 -1.75 -5.67
C LEU A 24 -1.63 -2.02 -4.66
N SER A 25 -1.71 -1.26 -3.57
CA SER A 25 -2.77 -1.46 -2.57
C SER A 25 -4.16 -1.21 -3.15
N GLN A 26 -4.32 -0.16 -3.96
CA GLN A 26 -5.59 0.16 -4.62
C GLN A 26 -5.99 -0.92 -5.63
N GLU A 27 -5.03 -1.38 -6.44
CA GLU A 27 -5.27 -2.44 -7.42
C GLU A 27 -5.64 -3.77 -6.77
N LEU A 28 -5.04 -4.11 -5.63
CA LEU A 28 -5.42 -5.29 -4.85
C LEU A 28 -6.82 -5.15 -4.25
N VAL A 29 -7.19 -3.98 -3.71
CA VAL A 29 -8.55 -3.73 -3.23
C VAL A 29 -9.57 -3.88 -4.36
N ALA A 30 -9.29 -3.33 -5.54
CA ALA A 30 -10.16 -3.43 -6.72
C ALA A 30 -10.41 -4.89 -7.18
N ARG A 31 -9.48 -5.81 -6.86
CA ARG A 31 -9.59 -7.25 -7.15
C ARG A 31 -10.26 -8.06 -6.01
N GLY A 32 -10.76 -7.39 -4.97
CA GLY A 32 -11.46 -8.04 -3.85
C GLY A 32 -10.54 -8.54 -2.74
N HIS A 33 -9.31 -8.02 -2.64
CA HIS A 33 -8.44 -8.28 -1.50
C HIS A 33 -8.69 -7.28 -0.36
N GLU A 34 -8.61 -7.75 0.88
CA GLU A 34 -8.61 -6.91 2.07
C GLU A 34 -7.15 -6.52 2.36
N VAL A 35 -6.83 -5.23 2.23
CA VAL A 35 -5.45 -4.72 2.32
C VAL A 35 -5.34 -3.73 3.47
N SER A 36 -4.33 -3.92 4.32
CA SER A 36 -3.91 -2.95 5.32
C SER A 36 -2.48 -2.51 5.01
N VAL A 37 -2.22 -1.20 5.11
CA VAL A 37 -0.87 -0.64 5.00
C VAL A 37 -0.44 -0.17 6.38
N ALA A 38 0.70 -0.65 6.86
CA ALA A 38 1.32 -0.22 8.10
C ALA A 38 2.64 0.48 7.81
N THR A 39 2.90 1.55 8.55
CA THR A 39 4.12 2.36 8.42
C THR A 39 4.86 2.38 9.75
N LEU A 40 6.19 2.24 9.69
CA LEU A 40 7.10 2.32 10.84
C LEU A 40 7.77 3.68 10.92
#